data_AF-A0A355KS91-F1
#
_entry.id   AF-A0A355KS91-F1
#
_cell.length_a   1.000
_cell.length_b   1.000
_cell.length_c   1.000
_cell.angle_alpha   90.00
_cell.angle_beta   90.00
_cell.angle_gamma   90.00
#
_symmetry.space_group_name_H-M   'P 1'
#
loop_
_entity.id
_entity.type
_entity.pdbx_description
1 polymer ?
#
loop_
_entity_poly.entity_id
_entity_poly.type
_entity_poly.pdbx_seq_one_letter_code
_entity_poly.pdbx_strand_id
1 'polypeptide(L)' 'MSVKVAINGFGRIGRLAFRQMFGAEGYDVVAINDLTKPSMLAQLLKYDTAQGGYCG' A
#
# COMPACT_ATOMS: atom_id res chain seq x y z
N MET A 1 -3.29 8.00 19.06
CA MET A 1 -4.49 7.58 18.31
C MET A 1 -4.12 7.59 16.84
N SER A 2 -4.27 6.49 16.12
CA SER A 2 -4.01 6.44 14.67
C SER A 2 -5.27 6.73 13.88
N VAL A 3 -5.14 7.46 12.78
CA VAL A 3 -6.21 7.66 11.80
C VAL A 3 -6.34 6.38 10.98
N LYS A 4 -7.56 5.82 10.94
CA LYS A 4 -7.85 4.65 10.10
C LYS A 4 -8.00 5.08 8.65
N VAL A 5 -7.21 4.48 7.78
CA VAL A 5 -7.16 4.82 6.35
C VAL A 5 -7.56 3.62 5.52
N ALA A 6 -8.41 3.84 4.53
CA ALA A 6 -8.68 2.90 3.45
C ALA A 6 -8.15 3.47 2.13
N ILE A 7 -7.53 2.64 1.30
CA ILE A 7 -7.02 3.05 -0.02
C ILE A 7 -7.92 2.44 -1.09
N ASN A 8 -8.60 3.28 -1.86
CA ASN A 8 -9.40 2.87 -3.01
C ASN A 8 -8.64 3.14 -4.32
N GLY A 9 -8.15 2.07 -4.96
CA GLY A 9 -7.23 2.11 -6.09
C GLY A 9 -5.78 1.88 -5.64
N PHE A 10 -5.27 0.67 -5.85
CA PHE A 10 -3.93 0.22 -5.45
C PHE A 10 -2.92 0.21 -6.63
N GLY A 11 -3.05 1.21 -7.49
CA GLY A 11 -2.10 1.53 -8.54
C GLY A 11 -0.82 2.19 -8.00
N ARG A 12 -0.12 2.96 -8.84
CA ARG A 12 1.16 3.58 -8.48
C ARG A 12 1.08 4.41 -7.19
N ILE A 13 0.16 5.37 -7.12
CA ILE A 13 0.05 6.27 -5.96
C ILE A 13 -0.48 5.52 -4.73
N GLY A 14 -1.47 4.63 -4.88
CA GLY A 14 -1.99 3.84 -3.76
C GLY A 14 -0.90 3.00 -3.09
N ARG A 15 -0.02 2.36 -3.86
CA ARG A 15 1.12 1.60 -3.31
C ARG A 15 2.15 2.50 -2.64
N LEU A 16 2.47 3.65 -3.22
CA LEU A 16 3.44 4.58 -2.61
C LEU A 16 2.90 5.22 -1.32
N ALA A 17 1.62 5.59 -1.30
CA ALA A 17 0.94 6.04 -0.09
C ALA A 17 0.98 4.96 0.99
N PHE A 18 0.67 3.70 0.64
CA PHE A 18 0.80 2.58 1.57
C PHE A 18 2.23 2.44 2.10
N ARG A 19 3.25 2.45 1.23
CA ARG A 19 4.66 2.33 1.66
C ARG A 19 5.09 3.44 2.63
N GLN A 20 4.54 4.66 2.48
CA GLN A 20 4.83 5.78 3.38
C GLN A 20 4.05 5.70 4.70
N MET A 21 2.82 5.19 4.68
CA MET A 21 1.97 5.09 5.87
C MET A 21 2.23 3.84 6.70
N PHE A 22 2.65 2.73 6.07
CA PHE A 22 2.85 1.47 6.77
C PHE A 22 4.04 1.57 7.73
N GLY A 23 3.75 1.45 9.04
CA GLY A 23 4.73 1.61 10.11
C GLY A 23 4.98 3.06 10.55
N ALA A 24 4.38 4.05 9.87
CA ALA A 24 4.46 5.44 10.30
C ALA A 24 3.50 5.74 11.46
N GLU A 25 3.92 6.61 12.37
CA GLU A 25 3.04 7.06 13.45
C GLU A 25 1.85 7.85 12.91
N GLY A 26 0.69 7.69 13.56
CA GLY A 26 -0.52 8.44 13.22
C GLY A 26 -1.41 7.82 12.14
N TYR A 27 -0.97 6.75 11.47
CA TYR A 27 -1.74 6.07 10.42
C TYR A 27 -1.92 4.58 10.71
N ASP A 28 -3.10 4.07 10.37
CA ASP A 28 -3.41 2.64 10.37
C ASP A 28 -4.17 2.32 9.08
N VAL A 29 -3.48 1.68 8.12
CA VAL A 29 -4.10 1.31 6.84
C VAL A 29 -4.88 0.02 7.02
N VAL A 30 -6.20 0.14 7.15
CA VAL A 30 -7.09 -0.96 7.55
C VAL A 30 -7.72 -1.71 6.37
N ALA A 31 -7.74 -1.11 5.18
CA ALA A 31 -8.33 -1.74 4.00
C ALA A 31 -7.74 -1.20 2.69
N ILE A 32 -7.70 -2.07 1.68
CA ILE A 32 -7.37 -1.73 0.30
C ILE A 32 -8.47 -2.30 -0.60
N ASN A 33 -9.00 -1.47 -1.50
CA ASN A 33 -9.93 -1.87 -2.55
C ASN A 33 -9.30 -1.64 -3.93
N ASP A 34 -9.41 -2.62 -4.83
CA ASP A 34 -8.95 -2.53 -6.21
C ASP A 34 -9.73 -3.52 -7.10
N LEU A 35 -9.57 -3.44 -8.42
CA LEU A 35 -10.20 -4.34 -9.39
C LEU A 35 -9.42 -5.66 -9.59
N THR A 36 -8.22 -5.76 -9.00
CA THR A 36 -7.30 -6.88 -9.20
C THR A 36 -7.26 -7.82 -7.99
N LYS A 37 -6.86 -9.08 -8.21
CA LYS A 37 -6.67 -10.08 -7.14
C LYS A 37 -5.60 -9.63 -6.12
N PRO A 38 -5.79 -9.88 -4.81
CA PRO A 38 -4.83 -9.52 -3.77
C PRO A 38 -3.41 -10.06 -3.99
N SER A 39 -3.26 -11.27 -4.54
CA SER A 39 -1.95 -11.86 -4.82
C SER A 39 -1.13 -11.03 -5.81
N MET A 40 -1.78 -10.46 -6.84
CA MET A 40 -1.12 -9.56 -7.78
C MET A 40 -0.77 -8.23 -7.11
N LEU A 41 -1.69 -7.66 -6.31
CA LEU A 41 -1.43 -6.43 -5.57
C LEU A 41 -0.22 -6.57 -4.63
N ALA A 42 -0.09 -7.72 -3.95
CA ALA A 42 1.04 -8.03 -3.10
C ALA A 42 2.35 -8.14 -3.88
N GLN A 43 2.34 -8.76 -5.07
CA GLN A 43 3.50 -8.81 -5.97
C GLN A 43 3.93 -7.41 -6.41
N LEU A 44 2.97 -6.58 -6.85
CA LEU A 44 3.23 -5.20 -7.29
C LEU A 44 3.67 -4.28 -6.14
N LEU A 45 3.24 -4.57 -4.91
CA LEU A 45 3.73 -3.86 -3.73
C LEU A 45 5.17 -4.26 -3.41
N LYS A 46 5.48 -5.57 -3.44
CA LYS A 46 6.81 -6.09 -3.13
C LYS A 46 7.87 -5.69 -4.15
N TYR A 47 7.53 -5.68 -5.43
CA TYR A 47 8.46 -5.41 -6.52
C TYR A 47 8.00 -4.19 -7.32
N ASP A 48 8.68 -3.05 -7.11
CA ASP A 48 8.47 -1.84 -7.90
C ASP A 48 9.76 -1.49 -8.64
N THR A 49 9.67 -1.34 -9.96
CA THR A 49 10.84 -1.10 -10.84
C THR A 49 11.49 0.25 -10.57
N ALA A 50 10.71 1.29 -10.28
CA ALA A 50 11.24 2.65 -10.09
C ALA A 50 11.58 2.93 -8.62
N GLN A 51 10.87 2.29 -7.69
CA GLN A 51 10.95 2.57 -6.25
C GLN A 51 11.63 1.45 -5.46
N GLY A 52 12.14 0.43 -6.15
CA GLY A 52 12.82 -0.72 -5.56
C GLY A 52 11.89 -1.68 -4.82
N GLY A 53 12.50 -2.71 -4.26
CA GLY A 53 11.82 -3.72 -3.45
C GLY A 53 11.23 -3.12 -2.17
N TYR A 54 10.03 -3.58 -1.80
CA TYR A 54 9.44 -3.30 -0.50
C TYR A 54 9.68 -4.45 0.45
N CYS A 55 10.51 -4.20 1.46
CA CYS A 55 10.73 -5.06 2.61
C CYS A 55 9.99 -4.39 3.77
N GLY A 56 8.68 -4.62 3.84
CA GLY A 56 7.87 -4.15 4.97
C GLY A 56 8.45 -4.61 6.30
#